data_AF-A0A968WH58-F1
#
_entry.id   AF-A0A968WH58-F1
#
_cell.length_a   1.000
_cell.length_b   1.000
_cell.length_c   1.000
_cell.angle_alpha   90.00
_cell.angle_beta   90.00
_cell.angle_gamma   90.00
#
_symmetry.space_group_name_H-M   'P 1'
#
loop_
_entity.id
_entity.type
_entity.pdbx_description
1 polymer ?
#
loop_
_entity_poly.entity_id
_entity_poly.type
_entity_poly.pdbx_seq_one_letter_code
_entity_poly.pdbx_strand_id
1 'polypeptide(L)'
;MIDLIRNSPEKDLGVVTFNAPQQLLIMDCLEEAAQFVGHHPAASMFVKNIENVQGDEKDIVIFSIGYAPDKAGKMAMQFGSLNAAGGENRLNVAITRAREKIVVVCSILPEQLRIDDIKNEGPKLLRQYLAFVREVHENRFEQRSQSPNRKTSDWYLNNRIKTWGDSRFREISFEVDTLPFCDVPFLAEHGYCGAVLTDDERYAGALTAKEVHAYTPELLAEKHWDFRMIFSRTFWKDRERLEDMLQRFIGSRVSSPRFHSQDTLHGETEE
;
A
#
# COMPACT_ATOMS: atom_id res chain seq x y z
N MET A 1 11.14 -2.12 -18.14
CA MET A 1 12.06 -2.74 -17.16
C MET A 1 13.41 -2.04 -17.19
N ILE A 2 14.07 -1.93 -18.35
CA ILE A 2 15.30 -1.15 -18.52
C ILE A 2 15.13 0.31 -18.07
N ASP A 3 14.02 0.95 -18.44
CA ASP A 3 13.76 2.34 -18.01
C ASP A 3 13.56 2.48 -16.49
N LEU A 4 12.94 1.49 -15.85
CA LEU A 4 12.80 1.45 -14.38
C LEU A 4 14.17 1.33 -13.70
N ILE A 5 15.07 0.50 -14.25
CA ILE A 5 16.43 0.36 -13.76
C ILE A 5 17.22 1.67 -13.95
N ARG A 6 17.02 2.37 -15.07
CA ARG A 6 17.69 3.65 -15.36
C ARG A 6 17.18 4.79 -14.48
N ASN A 7 15.89 4.84 -14.20
CA ASN A 7 15.26 5.93 -13.45
C ASN A 7 15.32 5.72 -11.93
N SER A 8 15.70 4.53 -11.44
CA SER A 8 15.79 4.22 -10.01
C SER A 8 16.97 3.28 -9.73
N PRO A 9 18.22 3.70 -10.02
CA PRO A 9 19.41 2.83 -9.93
C PRO A 9 19.74 2.38 -8.51
N GLU A 10 19.25 3.08 -7.49
CA GLU A 10 19.41 2.78 -6.07
C GLU A 10 18.40 1.76 -5.54
N LYS A 11 17.35 1.44 -6.30
CA LYS A 11 16.26 0.55 -5.88
C LYS A 11 16.51 -0.87 -6.35
N ASP A 12 16.26 -1.81 -5.47
CA ASP A 12 16.30 -3.21 -5.84
C ASP A 12 15.01 -3.63 -6.57
N LEU A 13 15.17 -4.40 -7.67
CA LEU A 13 14.07 -4.80 -8.53
C LEU A 13 13.82 -6.32 -8.51
N GLY A 14 12.57 -6.74 -8.43
CA GLY A 14 12.16 -8.13 -8.56
C GLY A 14 11.17 -8.31 -9.70
N VAL A 15 11.25 -9.41 -10.43
CA VAL A 15 10.23 -9.81 -11.42
C VAL A 15 9.57 -11.10 -10.94
N VAL A 16 8.27 -11.02 -10.70
CA VAL A 16 7.43 -12.17 -10.37
C VAL A 16 6.60 -12.55 -11.59
N THR A 17 6.79 -13.78 -12.06
CA THR A 17 6.08 -14.34 -13.21
C THR A 17 5.04 -15.35 -12.75
N PHE A 18 3.90 -15.40 -13.44
CA PHE A 18 2.79 -16.27 -13.03
C PHE A 18 2.88 -17.67 -13.67
N ASN A 19 3.82 -17.87 -14.61
CA ASN A 19 4.10 -19.17 -15.19
C ASN A 19 5.59 -19.32 -15.53
N ALA A 20 6.09 -20.56 -15.51
CA ALA A 20 7.51 -20.86 -15.75
C ALA A 20 7.99 -20.52 -17.18
N PRO A 21 7.20 -20.75 -18.26
CA PRO A 21 7.61 -20.32 -19.60
C PRO A 21 7.88 -18.81 -19.70
N GLN A 22 7.05 -17.99 -19.06
CA GLN A 22 7.24 -16.54 -18.99
C GLN A 22 8.50 -16.16 -18.20
N GLN A 23 8.81 -16.90 -17.12
CA GLN A 23 10.05 -16.73 -16.36
C GLN A 23 11.28 -16.91 -17.25
N LEU A 24 11.33 -18.03 -17.97
CA LEU A 24 12.45 -18.37 -18.85
C LEU A 24 12.61 -17.32 -19.95
N LEU A 25 11.51 -16.97 -20.64
CA LEU A 25 11.54 -15.97 -21.69
C LEU A 25 12.07 -14.60 -21.21
N ILE A 26 11.63 -14.15 -20.04
CA ILE A 26 12.11 -12.88 -19.47
C ILE A 26 13.60 -12.97 -19.13
N MET A 27 14.06 -14.10 -18.61
CA MET A 27 15.46 -14.32 -18.27
C MET A 27 16.34 -14.32 -19.52
N ASP A 28 15.91 -15.00 -20.59
CA ASP A 28 16.60 -15.04 -21.89
C ASP A 28 16.70 -13.63 -22.50
N CYS A 29 15.59 -12.87 -22.52
CA CYS A 29 15.58 -11.50 -23.02
C CYS A 29 16.47 -10.56 -22.20
N LEU A 30 16.55 -10.77 -20.88
CA LEU A 30 17.41 -9.97 -20.00
C LEU A 30 18.89 -10.28 -20.23
N GLU A 31 19.23 -11.55 -20.46
CA GLU A 31 20.59 -11.96 -20.79
C GLU A 31 21.04 -11.34 -22.13
N GLU A 32 20.19 -11.41 -23.17
CA GLU A 32 20.45 -10.78 -24.47
C GLU A 32 20.59 -9.26 -24.34
N ALA A 33 19.72 -8.60 -23.58
CA ALA A 33 19.80 -7.16 -23.34
C ALA A 33 21.08 -6.77 -22.57
N ALA A 34 21.51 -7.57 -21.60
CA ALA A 34 22.72 -7.32 -20.83
C ALA A 34 23.98 -7.40 -21.71
N GLN A 35 24.02 -8.35 -22.65
CA GLN A 35 25.10 -8.46 -23.64
C GLN A 35 25.19 -7.22 -24.53
N PHE A 36 24.06 -6.61 -24.86
CA PHE A 36 24.00 -5.42 -25.72
C PHE A 36 24.31 -4.11 -24.97
N VAL A 37 23.92 -4.00 -23.70
CA VAL A 37 24.06 -2.78 -22.89
C VAL A 37 25.39 -2.73 -22.14
N GLY A 38 26.15 -3.83 -22.05
CA GLY A 38 27.44 -3.89 -21.33
C GLY A 38 27.31 -3.75 -19.82
N HIS A 39 26.09 -3.80 -19.30
CA HIS A 39 25.76 -3.81 -17.88
C HIS A 39 24.96 -5.06 -17.58
N HIS A 40 25.50 -5.90 -16.71
CA HIS A 40 24.71 -6.96 -16.11
C HIS A 40 23.57 -6.32 -15.30
N PRO A 41 22.38 -6.94 -15.30
CA PRO A 41 21.33 -6.53 -14.37
C PRO A 41 21.91 -6.48 -12.97
N ALA A 42 21.55 -5.45 -12.19
CA ALA A 42 22.09 -5.23 -10.85
C ALA A 42 22.14 -6.55 -10.06
N ALA A 43 23.21 -6.79 -9.30
CA ALA A 43 23.40 -8.03 -8.53
C ALA A 43 22.22 -8.34 -7.58
N SER A 44 21.36 -7.34 -7.33
CA SER A 44 20.16 -7.45 -6.52
C SER A 44 18.88 -7.79 -7.30
N MET A 45 18.90 -7.99 -8.63
CA MET A 45 17.69 -8.30 -9.38
C MET A 45 17.34 -9.80 -9.33
N PHE A 46 16.06 -10.14 -9.20
CA PHE A 46 15.59 -11.52 -9.39
C PHE A 46 14.50 -11.63 -10.47
N VAL A 47 14.42 -12.80 -11.09
CA VAL A 47 13.28 -13.23 -11.91
C VAL A 47 12.83 -14.59 -11.41
N LYS A 48 11.65 -14.66 -10.78
CA LYS A 48 11.14 -15.87 -10.13
C LYS A 48 9.68 -16.11 -10.51
N ASN A 49 9.30 -17.39 -10.60
CA ASN A 49 7.89 -17.79 -10.67
C ASN A 49 7.23 -17.57 -9.30
N ILE A 50 5.96 -17.18 -9.29
CA ILE A 50 5.12 -16.98 -8.09
C ILE A 50 5.20 -18.13 -7.07
N GLU A 51 5.47 -19.36 -7.51
CA GLU A 51 5.66 -20.54 -6.64
C GLU A 51 6.95 -20.49 -5.82
N ASN A 52 7.98 -19.81 -6.34
CA ASN A 52 9.35 -19.80 -5.84
C ASN A 52 9.72 -18.47 -5.16
N VAL A 53 8.75 -17.57 -5.01
CA VAL A 53 8.93 -16.26 -4.41
C VAL A 53 8.62 -16.39 -2.92
N GLN A 54 9.65 -16.66 -2.12
CA GLN A 54 9.53 -16.79 -0.66
C GLN A 54 10.69 -16.07 0.02
N GLY A 55 10.38 -15.16 0.93
CA GLY A 55 11.39 -14.39 1.69
C GLY A 55 12.21 -13.39 0.86
N ASP A 56 12.11 -13.42 -0.48
CA ASP A 56 12.76 -12.44 -1.35
C ASP A 56 11.93 -11.17 -1.47
N GLU A 57 12.45 -10.06 -0.95
CA GLU A 57 11.76 -8.76 -0.99
C GLU A 57 12.58 -7.73 -1.76
N LYS A 58 11.87 -6.88 -2.50
CA LYS A 58 12.46 -5.84 -3.37
C LYS A 58 11.73 -4.53 -3.21
N ASP A 59 12.41 -3.43 -3.48
CA ASP A 59 11.77 -2.11 -3.40
C ASP A 59 10.69 -1.99 -4.46
N ILE A 60 11.02 -2.44 -5.68
CA ILE A 60 10.10 -2.48 -6.82
C ILE A 60 9.91 -3.93 -7.27
N VAL A 61 8.66 -4.38 -7.34
CA VAL A 61 8.32 -5.69 -7.91
C VAL A 61 7.47 -5.53 -9.17
N ILE A 62 7.90 -6.15 -10.27
CA ILE A 62 7.14 -6.25 -11.52
C ILE A 62 6.39 -7.57 -11.53
N PHE A 63 5.08 -7.52 -11.64
CA PHE A 63 4.24 -8.68 -11.91
C PHE A 63 4.05 -8.86 -13.41
N SER A 64 4.57 -9.95 -13.95
CA SER A 64 4.29 -10.38 -15.31
C SER A 64 3.23 -11.48 -15.28
N ILE A 65 1.99 -11.08 -15.62
CA ILE A 65 0.83 -11.99 -15.60
C ILE A 65 0.95 -13.04 -16.71
N GLY A 66 1.40 -12.65 -17.91
CA GLY A 66 1.79 -13.59 -18.96
C GLY A 66 0.65 -14.47 -19.52
N TYR A 67 -0.61 -14.03 -19.42
CA TYR A 67 -1.78 -14.71 -19.98
C TYR A 67 -2.51 -13.81 -20.97
N ALA A 68 -2.96 -14.37 -22.08
CA ALA A 68 -3.70 -13.66 -23.12
C ALA A 68 -4.76 -14.59 -23.76
N PRO A 69 -5.80 -14.04 -24.41
CA PRO A 69 -6.68 -14.82 -25.27
C PRO A 69 -5.90 -15.46 -26.43
N ASP A 70 -6.36 -16.62 -26.89
CA ASP A 70 -5.83 -17.26 -28.09
C ASP A 70 -6.24 -16.51 -29.37
N LYS A 71 -5.84 -17.02 -30.54
CA LYS A 71 -6.18 -16.44 -31.85
C LYS A 71 -7.69 -16.38 -32.13
N ALA A 72 -8.49 -17.19 -31.44
CA ALA A 72 -9.95 -17.18 -31.53
C ALA A 72 -10.61 -16.28 -30.46
N GLY A 73 -9.82 -15.55 -29.67
CA GLY A 73 -10.29 -14.69 -28.59
C GLY A 73 -10.71 -15.47 -27.34
N LYS A 74 -10.43 -16.77 -27.26
CA LYS A 74 -10.78 -17.61 -26.12
C LYS A 74 -9.65 -17.57 -25.09
N MET A 75 -10.01 -17.30 -23.84
CA MET A 75 -9.05 -17.29 -22.74
C MET A 75 -9.08 -18.64 -22.00
N ALA A 76 -7.90 -19.24 -21.79
CA ALA A 76 -7.75 -20.46 -21.03
C ALA A 76 -7.67 -20.13 -19.53
N MET A 77 -8.62 -20.62 -18.73
CA MET A 77 -8.68 -20.38 -17.27
C MET A 77 -7.70 -21.27 -16.49
N GLN A 78 -6.44 -21.35 -16.94
CA GLN A 78 -5.41 -22.20 -16.37
C GLN A 78 -4.18 -21.36 -15.97
N PHE A 79 -4.21 -20.83 -14.75
CA PHE A 79 -3.22 -19.92 -14.20
C PHE A 79 -2.13 -20.65 -13.39
N GLY A 80 -1.71 -21.82 -13.86
CA GLY A 80 -0.67 -22.63 -13.21
C GLY A 80 -1.01 -22.97 -11.75
N SER A 81 -0.07 -22.73 -10.84
CA SER A 81 -0.25 -22.97 -9.39
C SER A 81 -1.31 -22.11 -8.72
N LEU A 82 -1.76 -21.01 -9.34
CA LEU A 82 -2.90 -20.25 -8.80
C LEU A 82 -4.19 -21.06 -8.91
N ASN A 83 -4.32 -21.94 -9.90
CA ASN A 83 -5.46 -22.84 -10.01
C ASN A 83 -5.40 -24.00 -9.02
N ALA A 84 -4.31 -24.19 -8.27
CA ALA A 84 -4.20 -25.24 -7.27
C ALA A 84 -4.75 -24.79 -5.91
N ALA A 85 -4.99 -25.74 -5.01
CA ALA A 85 -5.31 -25.42 -3.61
C ALA A 85 -4.15 -24.62 -2.97
N GLY A 86 -4.47 -23.58 -2.21
CA GLY A 86 -3.47 -22.66 -1.66
C GLY A 86 -2.91 -21.66 -2.68
N GLY A 87 -3.50 -21.55 -3.88
CA GLY A 87 -3.14 -20.52 -4.86
C GLY A 87 -3.32 -19.10 -4.31
N GLU A 88 -4.32 -18.89 -3.46
CA GLU A 88 -4.57 -17.66 -2.70
C GLU A 88 -3.36 -17.24 -1.84
N ASN A 89 -2.69 -18.20 -1.21
CA ASN A 89 -1.53 -17.92 -0.38
C ASN A 89 -0.33 -17.52 -1.24
N ARG A 90 -0.15 -18.14 -2.42
CA ARG A 90 0.91 -17.76 -3.38
C ARG A 90 0.72 -16.33 -3.87
N LEU A 91 -0.52 -15.95 -4.19
CA LEU A 91 -0.84 -14.58 -4.58
C LEU A 91 -0.56 -13.59 -3.44
N ASN A 92 -0.99 -13.88 -2.21
CA ASN A 92 -0.74 -13.02 -1.05
C ASN A 92 0.76 -12.86 -0.76
N VAL A 93 1.52 -13.96 -0.80
CA VAL A 93 2.98 -13.92 -0.63
C VAL A 93 3.61 -13.05 -1.71
N ALA A 94 3.23 -13.22 -2.97
CA ALA A 94 3.77 -12.42 -4.07
C ALA A 94 3.47 -10.93 -3.91
N ILE A 95 2.23 -10.56 -3.55
CA ILE A 95 1.81 -9.16 -3.40
C ILE A 95 2.61 -8.45 -2.30
N THR A 96 3.00 -9.17 -1.25
CA THR A 96 3.75 -8.63 -0.12
C THR A 96 5.27 -8.58 -0.34
N ARG A 97 5.77 -8.84 -1.55
CA ARG A 97 7.22 -8.79 -1.83
C ARG A 97 7.76 -7.41 -2.18
N ALA A 98 6.88 -6.47 -2.55
CA ALA A 98 7.26 -5.10 -2.84
C ALA A 98 7.27 -4.28 -1.55
N ARG A 99 8.39 -3.60 -1.27
CA ARG A 99 8.49 -2.65 -0.14
C ARG A 99 7.90 -1.29 -0.50
N GLU A 100 8.06 -0.86 -1.74
CA GLU A 100 7.67 0.49 -2.17
C GLU A 100 6.64 0.48 -3.30
N LYS A 101 6.85 -0.34 -4.35
CA LYS A 101 6.03 -0.25 -5.57
C LYS A 101 5.82 -1.59 -6.26
N ILE A 102 4.60 -1.80 -6.74
CA ILE A 102 4.26 -2.88 -7.66
C ILE A 102 3.95 -2.30 -9.04
N VAL A 103 4.53 -2.90 -10.08
CA VAL A 103 4.19 -2.63 -11.48
C VAL A 103 3.55 -3.88 -12.07
N VAL A 104 2.28 -3.81 -12.47
CA VAL A 104 1.58 -4.94 -13.06
C VAL A 104 1.59 -4.82 -14.58
N VAL A 105 2.09 -5.86 -15.25
CA VAL A 105 2.07 -6.00 -16.71
C VAL A 105 1.10 -7.13 -17.06
N CYS A 106 -0.01 -6.75 -17.69
CA CYS A 106 -1.06 -7.69 -18.10
C CYS A 106 -1.62 -7.31 -19.47
N SER A 107 -2.11 -8.32 -20.20
CA SER A 107 -2.79 -8.17 -21.50
C SER A 107 -4.26 -8.61 -21.43
N ILE A 108 -4.79 -8.74 -20.21
CA ILE A 108 -6.18 -9.15 -19.93
C ILE A 108 -6.82 -8.18 -18.96
N LEU A 109 -8.10 -7.93 -19.19
CA LEU A 109 -8.96 -7.18 -18.29
C LEU A 109 -9.60 -8.13 -17.25
N PRO A 110 -9.93 -7.64 -16.04
CA PRO A 110 -10.60 -8.41 -15.00
C PRO A 110 -11.87 -9.13 -15.49
N GLU A 111 -12.65 -8.49 -16.34
CA GLU A 111 -13.91 -9.02 -16.89
C GLU A 111 -13.70 -10.20 -17.84
N GLN A 112 -12.50 -10.35 -18.41
CA GLN A 112 -12.17 -11.47 -19.28
C GLN A 112 -11.95 -12.77 -18.50
N LEU A 113 -11.70 -12.70 -17.17
CA LEU A 113 -11.57 -13.87 -16.30
C LEU A 113 -12.96 -14.41 -15.91
N ARG A 114 -13.38 -15.49 -16.57
CA ARG A 114 -14.61 -16.21 -16.25
C ARG A 114 -14.34 -17.16 -15.09
N ILE A 115 -14.82 -16.79 -13.90
CA ILE A 115 -14.50 -17.47 -12.65
C ILE A 115 -15.70 -18.21 -12.03
N ASP A 116 -16.87 -18.15 -12.67
CA ASP A 116 -18.13 -18.66 -12.11
C ASP A 116 -18.07 -20.17 -11.81
N ASP A 117 -17.38 -20.93 -12.66
CA ASP A 117 -17.20 -22.38 -12.51
C ASP A 117 -15.86 -22.77 -11.84
N ILE A 118 -15.06 -21.81 -11.39
CA ILE A 118 -13.75 -22.08 -10.81
C ILE A 118 -13.89 -22.42 -9.32
N LYS A 119 -13.45 -23.64 -8.96
CA LYS A 119 -13.51 -24.15 -7.58
C LYS A 119 -12.57 -23.42 -6.61
N ASN A 120 -11.35 -23.12 -7.05
CA ASN A 120 -10.29 -22.62 -6.18
C ASN A 120 -10.27 -21.08 -6.13
N GLU A 121 -9.82 -20.53 -5.00
CA GLU A 121 -9.90 -19.09 -4.73
C GLU A 121 -8.82 -18.27 -5.46
N GLY A 122 -7.66 -18.86 -5.78
CA GLY A 122 -6.55 -18.16 -6.44
C GLY A 122 -6.95 -17.35 -7.68
N PRO A 123 -7.65 -17.92 -8.68
CA PRO A 123 -8.08 -17.18 -9.87
C PRO A 123 -9.13 -16.10 -9.58
N LYS A 124 -9.99 -16.33 -8.58
CA LYS A 124 -10.99 -15.34 -8.16
C LYS A 124 -10.31 -14.12 -7.53
N LEU A 125 -9.32 -14.35 -6.67
CA LEU A 125 -8.51 -13.30 -6.07
C LEU A 125 -7.66 -12.58 -7.10
N LEU A 126 -7.11 -13.28 -8.10
CA LEU A 126 -6.40 -12.63 -9.20
C LEU A 126 -7.32 -11.66 -9.95
N ARG A 127 -8.57 -12.06 -10.26
CA ARG A 127 -9.55 -11.16 -10.87
C ARG A 127 -9.81 -9.92 -10.01
N GLN A 128 -10.03 -10.11 -8.71
CA GLN A 128 -10.25 -8.99 -7.78
C GLN A 128 -9.03 -8.06 -7.70
N TYR A 129 -7.83 -8.64 -7.64
CA TYR A 129 -6.58 -7.90 -7.59
C TYR A 129 -6.36 -7.07 -8.87
N LEU A 130 -6.60 -7.63 -10.05
CA LEU A 130 -6.50 -6.87 -11.31
C LEU A 130 -7.54 -5.75 -11.38
N ALA A 131 -8.75 -5.95 -10.83
CA ALA A 131 -9.75 -4.89 -10.74
C ALA A 131 -9.29 -3.74 -9.83
N PHE A 132 -8.75 -4.08 -8.66
CA PHE A 132 -8.14 -3.13 -7.73
C PHE A 132 -6.98 -2.36 -8.39
N VAL A 133 -6.05 -3.06 -9.02
CA VAL A 133 -4.90 -2.45 -9.72
C VAL A 133 -5.36 -1.47 -10.79
N ARG A 134 -6.42 -1.80 -11.53
CA ARG A 134 -7.01 -0.91 -12.53
C ARG A 134 -7.62 0.34 -11.89
N GLU A 135 -8.39 0.20 -10.80
CA GLU A 135 -8.93 1.36 -10.07
C GLU A 135 -7.83 2.29 -9.53
N VAL A 136 -6.75 1.72 -9.00
CA VAL A 136 -5.58 2.49 -8.54
C VAL A 136 -4.90 3.20 -9.71
N HIS A 137 -4.66 2.50 -10.82
CA HIS A 137 -4.03 3.08 -12.01
C HIS A 137 -4.84 4.24 -12.60
N GLU A 138 -6.16 4.15 -12.56
CA GLU A 138 -7.06 5.20 -13.07
C GLU A 138 -7.40 6.28 -12.04
N ASN A 139 -6.73 6.30 -10.88
CA ASN A 139 -6.97 7.22 -9.76
C ASN A 139 -8.43 7.24 -9.28
N ARG A 140 -9.13 6.10 -9.39
CA ARG A 140 -10.51 5.93 -8.90
C ARG A 140 -10.60 5.11 -7.63
N PHE A 141 -9.48 4.55 -7.17
CA PHE A 141 -9.45 3.81 -5.93
C PHE A 141 -9.61 4.77 -4.74
N GLU A 142 -10.73 4.63 -4.05
CA GLU A 142 -10.94 5.25 -2.75
C GLU A 142 -10.59 4.22 -1.67
N GLN A 143 -9.76 4.61 -0.69
CA GLN A 143 -9.53 3.79 0.50
C GLN A 143 -10.84 3.69 1.30
N ARG A 144 -11.63 2.66 0.98
CA ARG A 144 -12.77 2.27 1.79
C ARG A 144 -12.27 1.45 2.94
N SER A 145 -12.15 2.10 4.07
CA SER A 145 -12.08 1.43 5.35
C SER A 145 -13.36 0.63 5.50
N GLN A 146 -13.22 -0.67 5.72
CA GLN A 146 -14.35 -1.47 6.17
C GLN A 146 -14.75 -0.91 7.54
N SER A 147 -15.71 0.00 7.57
CA SER A 147 -16.46 0.30 8.78
C SER A 147 -17.54 -0.78 8.84
N PRO A 148 -17.40 -1.81 9.70
CA PRO A 148 -18.45 -2.79 9.89
C PRO A 148 -19.58 -2.10 10.65
N ASN A 149 -20.41 -1.32 9.96
CA ASN A 149 -21.66 -0.78 10.50
C ASN A 149 -21.49 -0.19 11.93
N ARG A 150 -20.37 0.50 12.17
CA ARG A 150 -20.09 1.09 13.47
C ARG A 150 -20.92 2.35 13.56
N LYS A 151 -21.78 2.42 14.57
CA LYS A 151 -22.43 3.68 14.93
C LYS A 151 -21.30 4.65 15.29
N THR A 152 -20.94 5.54 14.36
CA THR A 152 -20.07 6.68 14.62
C THR A 152 -20.82 7.59 15.60
N SER A 153 -20.68 7.28 16.88
CA SER A 153 -21.25 8.08 17.94
C SER A 153 -20.36 9.31 18.12
N ASP A 154 -20.95 10.50 18.11
CA ASP A 154 -20.30 11.75 18.52
C ASP A 154 -19.74 11.68 19.96
N TRP A 155 -20.10 10.63 20.70
CA TRP A 155 -19.52 10.33 22.00
C TRP A 155 -18.02 10.03 21.95
N TYR A 156 -17.56 9.26 20.95
CA TYR A 156 -16.18 8.78 20.87
C TYR A 156 -15.17 9.92 20.78
N LEU A 157 -14.01 9.72 21.40
CA LEU A 157 -12.98 10.75 21.49
C LEU A 157 -12.44 11.11 20.09
N ASN A 158 -12.28 10.13 19.20
CA ASN A 158 -11.80 10.33 17.84
C ASN A 158 -12.67 11.35 17.06
N ASN A 159 -14.00 11.21 17.10
CA ASN A 159 -14.95 12.11 16.44
C ASN A 159 -14.91 13.52 17.04
N ARG A 160 -14.73 13.62 18.36
CA ARG A 160 -14.60 14.91 19.04
C ARG A 160 -13.30 15.62 18.67
N ILE A 161 -12.20 14.89 18.60
CA ILE A 161 -10.90 15.42 18.17
C ILE A 161 -10.96 15.85 16.71
N LYS A 162 -11.58 15.05 15.82
CA LYS A 162 -11.82 15.43 14.43
C LYS A 162 -12.60 16.74 14.33
N THR A 163 -13.77 16.82 14.98
CA THR A 163 -14.62 18.01 14.95
C THR A 163 -13.90 19.26 15.47
N TRP A 164 -13.17 19.11 16.58
CA TRP A 164 -12.35 20.20 17.12
C TRP A 164 -11.22 20.59 16.17
N GLY A 165 -10.51 19.62 15.60
CA GLY A 165 -9.42 19.82 14.65
C GLY A 165 -9.87 20.56 13.40
N ASP A 166 -10.96 20.10 12.77
CA ASP A 166 -11.58 20.71 11.59
C ASP A 166 -12.00 22.17 11.87
N SER A 167 -12.44 22.47 13.10
CA SER A 167 -12.81 23.84 13.49
C SER A 167 -11.61 24.76 13.72
N ARG A 168 -10.43 24.19 14.01
CA ARG A 168 -9.24 24.92 14.47
C ARG A 168 -8.19 25.10 13.38
N PHE A 169 -8.02 24.11 12.51
CA PHE A 169 -7.00 24.09 11.47
C PHE A 169 -7.67 24.06 10.09
N ARG A 170 -7.44 25.10 9.28
CA ARG A 170 -7.99 25.18 7.91
C ARG A 170 -7.16 24.42 6.89
N GLU A 171 -5.87 24.27 7.14
CA GLU A 171 -4.89 23.67 6.23
C GLU A 171 -4.64 22.19 6.54
N ILE A 172 -5.31 21.64 7.55
CA ILE A 172 -5.17 20.25 7.97
C ILE A 172 -6.54 19.60 7.92
N SER A 173 -6.62 18.45 7.24
CA SER A 173 -7.81 17.60 7.26
C SER A 173 -7.66 16.51 8.30
N PHE A 174 -8.67 16.33 9.14
CA PHE A 174 -8.73 15.23 10.09
C PHE A 174 -9.67 14.16 9.58
N GLU A 175 -9.24 12.91 9.68
CA GLU A 175 -10.02 11.76 9.28
C GLU A 175 -10.27 10.86 10.48
N VAL A 176 -11.32 10.04 10.40
CA VAL A 176 -11.65 9.00 11.39
C VAL A 176 -12.08 7.77 10.63
N ASP A 177 -11.80 6.61 11.22
CA ASP A 177 -12.09 5.31 10.62
C ASP A 177 -11.46 5.13 9.23
N THR A 178 -10.47 5.93 8.81
CA THR A 178 -9.88 5.82 7.47
C THR A 178 -8.78 4.77 7.38
N LEU A 179 -7.95 4.66 8.42
CA LEU A 179 -6.80 3.75 8.46
C LEU A 179 -6.95 2.71 9.58
N PRO A 180 -6.63 1.43 9.35
CA PRO A 180 -6.84 0.37 10.33
C PRO A 180 -5.93 0.47 11.56
N PHE A 181 -4.82 1.21 11.46
CA PHE A 181 -3.81 1.35 12.51
C PHE A 181 -3.84 2.72 13.20
N CYS A 182 -4.79 3.60 12.88
CA CYS A 182 -4.82 4.97 13.37
C CYS A 182 -6.24 5.45 13.67
N ASP A 183 -6.43 6.12 14.82
CA ASP A 183 -7.75 6.59 15.26
C ASP A 183 -8.14 7.91 14.61
N VAL A 184 -7.23 8.89 14.60
CA VAL A 184 -7.41 10.19 13.95
C VAL A 184 -6.13 10.56 13.18
N PRO A 185 -5.94 10.08 11.95
CA PRO A 185 -4.86 10.58 11.11
C PRO A 185 -5.18 12.00 10.66
N PHE A 186 -4.14 12.81 10.48
CA PHE A 186 -4.29 14.17 9.97
C PHE A 186 -3.33 14.44 8.81
N LEU A 187 -3.89 15.13 7.82
CA LEU A 187 -3.36 15.31 6.47
C LEU A 187 -3.07 16.80 6.24
N ALA A 188 -1.86 17.12 5.80
CA ALA A 188 -1.51 18.44 5.29
C ALA A 188 -1.39 18.40 3.76
N GLU A 189 -0.95 19.51 3.13
CA GLU A 189 -0.84 19.62 1.66
C GLU A 189 -0.05 18.48 1.00
N HIS A 190 0.98 17.97 1.67
CA HIS A 190 1.92 16.97 1.12
C HIS A 190 1.65 15.54 1.61
N GLY A 191 0.44 15.27 2.12
CA GLY A 191 0.08 13.95 2.63
C GLY A 191 -0.06 13.91 4.15
N TYR A 192 -0.16 12.69 4.67
CA TYR A 192 -0.36 12.45 6.09
C TYR A 192 0.88 12.84 6.87
N CYS A 193 0.72 13.68 7.88
CA CYS A 193 1.83 14.22 8.66
C CYS A 193 1.80 13.82 10.14
N GLY A 194 0.73 13.17 10.59
CA GLY A 194 0.67 12.61 11.93
C GLY A 194 -0.66 11.97 12.30
N ALA A 195 -0.72 11.56 13.56
CA ALA A 195 -1.84 10.80 14.12
C ALA A 195 -2.15 11.18 15.56
N VAL A 196 -3.43 11.19 15.92
CA VAL A 196 -3.85 11.09 17.32
C VAL A 196 -4.45 9.72 17.55
N LEU A 197 -3.88 9.00 18.52
CA LEU A 197 -4.37 7.69 18.96
C LEU A 197 -5.27 7.90 20.18
N THR A 198 -6.33 7.10 20.28
CA THR A 198 -7.32 7.19 21.36
C THR A 198 -7.54 5.85 22.03
N ASP A 199 -8.15 5.87 23.22
CA ASP A 199 -8.65 4.69 23.94
C ASP A 199 -10.06 4.27 23.49
N ASP A 200 -10.46 4.64 22.26
CA ASP A 200 -11.72 4.22 21.65
C ASP A 200 -11.63 2.77 21.12
N GLU A 201 -12.48 2.41 20.16
CA GLU A 201 -12.74 1.02 19.79
C GLU A 201 -11.53 0.27 19.24
N ARG A 202 -10.59 0.95 18.56
CA ARG A 202 -9.34 0.31 18.11
C ARG A 202 -8.51 -0.16 19.30
N TYR A 203 -8.39 0.67 20.33
CA TYR A 203 -7.69 0.30 21.56
C TYR A 203 -8.37 -0.86 22.27
N ALA A 204 -9.71 -0.81 22.36
CA ALA A 204 -10.50 -1.87 23.00
C ALA A 204 -10.46 -3.20 22.22
N GLY A 205 -10.35 -3.13 20.89
CA GLY A 205 -10.31 -4.28 19.99
C GLY A 205 -8.92 -4.84 19.71
N ALA A 206 -7.85 -4.25 20.27
CA ALA A 206 -6.48 -4.69 20.02
C ALA A 206 -6.24 -6.11 20.56
N LEU A 207 -5.48 -6.91 19.82
CA LEU A 207 -5.18 -8.31 20.19
C LEU A 207 -4.28 -8.37 21.42
N THR A 208 -3.34 -7.42 21.54
CA THR A 208 -2.39 -7.38 22.65
C THR A 208 -2.01 -5.96 23.03
N ALA A 209 -1.52 -5.77 24.26
CA ALA A 209 -0.92 -4.50 24.67
C ALA A 209 0.31 -4.12 23.82
N LYS A 210 1.04 -5.10 23.27
CA LYS A 210 2.19 -4.84 22.39
C LYS A 210 1.77 -4.20 21.06
N GLU A 211 0.63 -4.59 20.52
CA GLU A 211 0.09 -3.99 19.31
C GLU A 211 -0.11 -2.48 19.46
N VAL A 212 -0.74 -2.07 20.57
CA VAL A 212 -1.05 -0.66 20.84
C VAL A 212 0.18 0.13 21.26
N HIS A 213 1.03 -0.43 22.13
CA HIS A 213 2.08 0.32 22.83
C HIS A 213 3.49 0.11 22.27
N ALA A 214 3.70 -0.82 21.34
CA ALA A 214 4.98 -1.04 20.67
C ALA A 214 4.84 -1.00 19.15
N TYR A 215 4.06 -1.90 18.55
CA TYR A 215 4.04 -2.07 17.09
C TYR A 215 3.39 -0.90 16.35
N THR A 216 2.27 -0.36 16.85
CA THR A 216 1.64 0.81 16.24
C THR A 216 2.55 2.06 16.31
N PRO A 217 3.16 2.40 17.47
CA PRO A 217 4.21 3.41 17.55
C PRO A 217 5.38 3.22 16.57
N GLU A 218 5.91 2.01 16.47
CA GLU A 218 7.02 1.68 15.55
C GLU A 218 6.61 1.93 14.10
N LEU A 219 5.44 1.45 13.68
CA LEU A 219 4.89 1.65 12.34
C LEU A 219 4.71 3.15 12.00
N LEU A 220 4.20 3.94 12.94
CA LEU A 220 4.02 5.38 12.73
C LEU A 220 5.37 6.10 12.65
N ALA A 221 6.35 5.69 13.44
CA ALA A 221 7.71 6.24 13.37
C ALA A 221 8.43 5.91 12.05
N GLU A 222 8.26 4.69 11.53
CA GLU A 222 8.77 4.28 10.21
C GLU A 222 8.15 5.11 9.08
N LYS A 223 6.87 5.50 9.22
CA LYS A 223 6.18 6.41 8.29
C LYS A 223 6.56 7.88 8.49
N HIS A 224 7.43 8.19 9.44
CA HIS A 224 7.75 9.56 9.86
C HIS A 224 6.51 10.36 10.30
N TRP A 225 5.49 9.69 10.81
CA TRP A 225 4.30 10.32 11.36
C TRP A 225 4.50 10.59 12.83
N ASP A 226 4.42 11.86 13.21
CA ASP A 226 4.35 12.21 14.61
C ASP A 226 3.00 11.79 15.18
N PHE A 227 3.02 11.13 16.33
CA PHE A 227 1.78 10.67 16.95
C PHE A 227 1.70 11.02 18.43
N ARG A 228 0.47 11.05 18.93
CA ARG A 228 0.20 11.20 20.37
C ARG A 228 -0.99 10.35 20.78
N MET A 229 -0.78 9.54 21.81
CA MET A 229 -1.85 8.80 22.48
C MET A 229 -2.58 9.70 23.47
N ILE A 230 -3.91 9.72 23.40
CA ILE A 230 -4.79 10.48 24.28
C ILE A 230 -5.84 9.55 24.86
N PHE A 231 -5.98 9.57 26.17
CA PHE A 231 -7.05 8.86 26.86
C PHE A 231 -8.24 9.78 27.07
N SER A 232 -9.44 9.26 26.83
CA SER A 232 -10.75 9.89 27.02
C SER A 232 -10.86 10.56 28.39
N ARG A 233 -10.32 9.93 29.45
CA ARG A 233 -10.26 10.50 30.80
C ARG A 233 -9.64 11.89 30.84
N THR A 234 -8.60 12.15 30.04
CA THR A 234 -7.93 13.45 29.98
C THR A 234 -8.87 14.51 29.40
N PHE A 235 -9.60 14.17 28.34
CA PHE A 235 -10.60 15.05 27.72
C PHE A 235 -11.71 15.44 28.69
N TRP A 236 -12.27 14.45 29.41
CA TRP A 236 -13.38 14.70 30.33
C TRP A 236 -12.96 15.43 31.60
N LYS A 237 -11.68 15.31 32.00
CA LYS A 237 -11.16 15.98 33.19
C LYS A 237 -10.80 17.45 32.94
N ASP A 238 -10.14 17.74 31.83
CA ASP A 238 -9.59 19.05 31.54
C ASP A 238 -9.48 19.25 30.01
N ARG A 239 -10.60 19.65 29.43
CA ARG A 239 -10.75 19.81 27.98
C ARG A 239 -9.84 20.91 27.43
N GLU A 240 -9.81 22.07 28.06
CA GLU A 240 -9.01 23.21 27.61
C GLU A 240 -7.52 22.87 27.56
N ARG A 241 -7.00 22.22 28.61
CA ARG A 241 -5.60 21.80 28.63
C ARG A 241 -5.27 20.78 27.54
N LEU A 242 -6.19 19.86 27.24
CA LEU A 242 -6.01 18.90 26.18
C LEU A 242 -6.00 19.58 24.81
N GLU A 243 -6.92 20.52 24.58
CA GLU A 243 -6.99 21.29 23.34
C GLU A 243 -5.72 22.14 23.15
N ASP A 244 -5.22 22.80 24.19
CA ASP A 244 -3.93 23.51 24.16
C ASP A 244 -2.75 22.59 23.83
N MET A 245 -2.72 21.40 24.43
CA MET A 245 -1.69 20.40 24.17
C MET A 245 -1.74 19.92 22.71
N LEU A 246 -2.94 19.60 22.21
CA LEU A 246 -3.15 19.21 20.82
C LEU A 246 -2.80 20.34 19.87
N GLN A 247 -3.15 21.59 20.20
CA GLN A 247 -2.83 22.74 19.39
C GLN A 247 -1.31 22.91 19.23
N ARG A 248 -0.54 22.74 20.32
CA ARG A 248 0.94 22.78 20.25
C ARG A 248 1.50 21.60 19.47
N PHE A 249 0.97 20.40 19.72
CA PHE A 249 1.41 19.18 19.04
C PHE A 249 1.21 19.28 17.53
N ILE A 250 0.01 19.62 17.08
CA ILE A 250 -0.35 19.71 15.65
C ILE A 250 0.27 20.96 15.02
N GLY A 251 0.18 22.12 15.70
CA GLY A 251 0.67 23.39 15.18
C GLY A 251 2.18 23.42 14.94
N SER A 252 2.98 22.76 15.79
CA SER A 252 4.44 22.64 15.57
C SER A 252 4.81 21.86 14.29
N ARG A 253 3.88 21.08 13.74
CA ARG A 253 4.11 20.21 12.58
C ARG A 253 3.70 20.86 11.26
N VAL A 254 2.70 21.73 11.29
CA VAL A 254 2.37 22.61 10.15
C VAL A 254 3.54 23.54 9.81
N SER A 255 4.26 24.03 10.83
CA SER A 255 5.38 24.96 10.64
C SER A 255 6.75 24.29 10.46
N SER A 256 6.84 22.96 10.57
CA SER A 256 8.12 22.25 10.45
C SER A 256 8.40 21.89 8.99
N PRO A 257 9.51 22.35 8.39
CA PRO A 257 9.85 22.09 6.98
C PRO A 257 10.31 20.65 6.71
N ARG A 258 10.00 19.67 7.58
CA ARG A 258 10.47 18.29 7.42
C ARG A 258 9.80 17.52 6.27
N PHE A 259 8.70 18.03 5.72
CA PHE A 259 8.04 17.48 4.54
C PHE A 259 8.42 18.19 3.23
N HIS A 260 9.33 19.19 3.25
CA HIS A 260 9.74 19.95 2.06
C HIS A 260 10.70 19.22 1.12
N SER A 261 10.94 17.94 1.31
CA SER A 261 11.88 17.20 0.48
C SER A 261 11.42 15.76 0.32
N GLN A 262 10.41 15.54 -0.52
CA GLN A 262 10.33 14.30 -1.31
C GLN A 262 9.49 14.35 -2.60
N ASP A 263 8.78 15.44 -2.93
CA ASP A 263 8.00 15.54 -4.18
C ASP A 263 8.41 16.65 -5.16
N THR A 264 9.55 17.32 -4.96
CA THR A 264 10.07 18.36 -5.88
C THR A 264 11.44 18.01 -6.44
N LEU A 265 11.50 16.95 -7.24
CA LEU A 265 12.53 16.79 -8.27
C LEU A 265 11.87 16.14 -9.50
N HIS A 266 11.05 16.91 -10.23
CA HIS A 266 10.87 16.86 -11.69
C HIS A 266 9.86 17.91 -12.12
N GLY A 267 10.31 19.16 -12.07
CA GLY A 267 9.69 20.28 -12.74
C GLY A 267 10.76 21.32 -12.98
N GLU A 268 10.93 21.73 -14.23
CA GLU A 268 11.76 22.84 -14.71
C GLU A 268 13.27 22.57 -14.89
N THR A 269 13.62 22.16 -16.12
CA THR A 269 14.42 23.03 -17.01
C THR A 269 14.18 22.64 -18.46
N GLU A 270 13.21 23.31 -19.09
CA GLU A 270 13.27 23.67 -20.51
C GLU A 270 14.01 25.01 -20.61
N GLU A 271 15.21 24.99 -21.19
CA GLU A 271 15.72 25.90 -22.24
C GLU A 271 17.13 25.45 -22.68
#